data_AF-A0A3M7QM26-F1
#
_entry.id   AF-A0A3M7QM26-F1
#
_cell.length_a   1.000
_cell.length_b   1.000
_cell.length_c   1.000
_cell.angle_alpha   90.00
_cell.angle_beta   90.00
_cell.angle_gamma   90.00
#
_symmetry.space_group_name_H-M   'P 1'
#
loop_
_entity.id
_entity.type
_entity.pdbx_description
1 polymer ?
#
loop_
_entity_poly.entity_id
_entity_poly.type
_entity_poly.pdbx_seq_one_letter_code
_entity_poly.pdbx_strand_id
1 'polypeptide(L)'
;MVSFKRSLSIEILDSVNAEQKKIKTESEPPDCIILDDDFDEKADEIVENLEETHFHKIASVITDCDPDFIREKLAIYSTIVANPVETIVNEILDAKTYPKIIDFLKKKKKQEHAQSALNKEYSIEELCKTYSDPIAFFNDQRRRRSDSYKMCSLIFLGNKFQHLSPISIENVLISVNYALVPAYHSLTEAFLPRENVLKMRCGTKLSVCFRHKYKSYKYLNKPNDVKPYPENLDEDFLRELWFIKNESSVTTLFFQQKTL
;
A
#
# COMPACT_ATOMS: atom_id res chain seq x y z
N MET A 1 -4.56 -38.80 52.96
CA MET A 1 -3.21 -38.97 52.35
C MET A 1 -2.95 -37.89 51.28
N VAL A 2 -2.85 -36.60 51.66
CA VAL A 2 -2.50 -35.51 50.72
C VAL A 2 -1.44 -34.54 51.31
N SER A 3 -0.98 -34.77 52.54
CA SER A 3 -0.11 -33.80 53.25
C SER A 3 1.40 -34.04 53.11
N PHE A 4 1.84 -35.12 52.45
CA PHE A 4 3.27 -35.50 52.40
C PHE A 4 4.01 -35.01 51.15
N LYS A 5 3.30 -34.53 50.12
CA LYS A 5 3.91 -34.10 48.84
C LYS A 5 4.31 -32.62 48.81
N ARG A 6 3.86 -31.79 49.75
CA ARG A 6 4.22 -30.35 49.81
C ARG A 6 5.55 -30.07 50.51
N SER A 7 6.01 -30.96 51.38
CA SER A 7 7.23 -30.78 52.17
C SER A 7 8.50 -30.99 51.35
N LEU A 8 8.49 -31.98 50.43
CA LEU A 8 9.63 -32.32 49.57
C LEU A 8 9.91 -31.28 48.48
N SER A 9 8.91 -30.49 48.08
CA SER A 9 9.07 -29.48 47.03
C SER A 9 9.78 -28.21 47.52
N ILE A 10 9.79 -27.95 48.84
CA ILE A 10 10.42 -26.74 49.42
C ILE A 10 11.93 -26.98 49.64
N GLU A 11 12.32 -28.17 50.12
CA GLU A 11 13.75 -28.50 50.33
C GLU A 11 14.58 -28.56 49.04
N ILE A 12 13.95 -28.94 47.91
CA ILE A 12 14.61 -28.94 46.60
C ILE A 12 14.78 -27.50 46.07
N LEU A 13 13.82 -26.62 46.31
CA LEU A 13 13.88 -25.21 45.88
C LEU A 13 14.91 -24.40 46.67
N ASP A 14 15.11 -24.70 47.95
CA ASP A 14 16.12 -24.03 48.78
C ASP A 14 17.55 -24.51 48.45
N SER A 15 17.71 -25.76 48.01
CA SER A 15 19.01 -26.30 47.58
C SER A 15 19.47 -25.72 46.23
N VAL A 16 18.55 -25.52 45.28
CA VAL A 16 18.85 -24.89 43.97
C VAL A 16 19.18 -23.41 44.13
N ASN A 17 18.52 -22.71 45.05
CA ASN A 17 18.81 -21.29 45.33
C ASN A 17 20.16 -21.09 46.05
N ALA A 18 20.63 -22.05 46.83
CA ALA A 18 21.95 -21.99 47.48
C ALA A 18 23.10 -22.19 46.48
N GLU A 19 22.95 -23.04 45.47
CA GLU A 19 23.95 -23.22 44.41
C GLU A 19 24.01 -22.04 43.43
N GLN A 20 22.86 -21.43 43.07
CA GLN A 20 22.84 -20.23 42.23
C GLN A 20 23.48 -19.01 42.90
N LYS A 21 23.53 -18.97 44.24
CA LYS A 21 24.19 -17.90 44.98
C LYS A 21 25.71 -18.09 45.09
N LYS A 22 26.23 -19.28 44.79
CA LYS A 22 27.67 -19.61 44.82
C LYS A 22 28.36 -19.37 43.47
N ILE A 23 27.61 -19.27 42.37
CA ILE A 23 28.12 -18.98 41.01
C ILE A 23 28.23 -17.46 40.76
N LYS A 24 27.76 -16.62 41.70
CA LYS A 24 27.73 -15.15 41.53
C LYS A 24 28.95 -14.39 42.08
N THR A 25 30.01 -15.11 42.45
CA THR A 25 31.26 -14.51 42.92
C THR A 25 32.40 -15.32 42.30
N GLU A 26 33.21 -14.66 41.47
CA GLU A 26 34.29 -15.20 40.63
C GLU A 26 33.88 -15.62 39.20
N SER A 27 33.50 -14.63 38.39
CA SER A 27 34.01 -14.61 37.01
C SER A 27 34.24 -13.14 36.62
N GLU A 28 35.48 -12.83 36.26
CA GLU A 28 35.85 -11.58 35.60
C GLU A 28 34.87 -11.27 34.45
N PRO A 29 34.57 -9.99 34.17
CA PRO A 29 33.71 -9.64 33.05
C PRO A 29 34.33 -10.24 31.79
N PRO A 30 33.59 -11.04 30.99
CA PRO A 30 34.10 -11.44 29.70
C PRO A 30 34.38 -10.16 28.93
N ASP A 31 35.62 -10.02 28.46
CA ASP A 31 36.00 -8.98 27.51
C ASP A 31 34.88 -8.87 26.48
N CYS A 32 34.39 -7.65 26.26
CA CYS A 32 33.39 -7.38 25.25
C CYS A 32 33.90 -7.98 23.93
N ILE A 33 33.31 -9.11 23.53
CA ILE A 33 33.49 -9.65 22.19
C ILE A 33 32.90 -8.56 21.31
N ILE A 34 33.80 -7.77 20.69
CA ILE A 34 33.46 -6.95 19.56
C ILE A 34 33.07 -7.96 18.49
N LEU A 35 31.76 -8.18 18.34
CA LEU A 35 31.23 -8.89 17.19
C LEU A 35 31.48 -7.96 16.02
N ASP A 36 32.37 -8.37 15.13
CA ASP A 36 32.59 -7.69 13.86
C ASP A 36 31.22 -7.56 13.16
N ASP A 37 30.88 -6.35 12.70
CA ASP A 37 29.62 -6.02 12.00
C ASP A 37 29.40 -6.89 10.74
N ASP A 38 30.40 -7.67 10.31
CA ASP A 38 30.38 -8.60 9.18
C ASP A 38 29.63 -9.92 9.44
N PHE A 39 29.20 -10.20 10.68
CA PHE A 39 28.55 -11.48 11.02
C PHE A 39 27.04 -11.48 10.70
N ASP A 40 26.38 -10.33 10.83
CA ASP A 40 24.94 -10.21 10.54
C ASP A 40 24.66 -10.29 9.03
N GLU A 41 25.54 -9.72 8.19
CA GLU A 41 25.40 -9.76 6.72
C GLU A 41 25.48 -11.19 6.15
N LYS A 42 26.33 -12.05 6.73
CA LYS A 42 26.43 -13.47 6.34
C LYS A 42 25.24 -14.31 6.81
N ALA A 43 24.65 -13.96 7.95
CA ALA A 43 23.47 -14.67 8.44
C ALA A 43 22.25 -14.41 7.54
N ASP A 44 22.07 -13.16 7.11
CA ASP A 44 21.00 -12.76 6.20
C ASP A 44 21.15 -13.44 4.82
N GLU A 45 22.37 -13.52 4.28
CA GLU A 45 22.64 -14.22 3.01
C GLU A 45 22.34 -15.73 3.09
N ILE A 46 22.59 -16.38 4.23
CA ILE A 46 22.29 -17.81 4.43
C ILE A 46 20.77 -18.05 4.53
N VAL A 47 20.04 -17.15 5.20
CA VAL A 47 18.59 -17.23 5.33
C VAL A 47 17.91 -17.03 3.98
N GLU A 48 18.34 -16.03 3.19
CA GLU A 48 17.80 -15.77 1.86
C GLU A 48 18.02 -16.97 0.91
N ASN A 49 19.23 -17.56 0.94
CA ASN A 49 19.55 -18.76 0.16
C ASN A 49 18.70 -19.99 0.57
N LEU A 50 18.37 -20.12 1.86
CA LEU A 50 17.56 -21.22 2.37
C LEU A 50 16.08 -21.07 1.96
N GLU A 51 15.54 -19.86 2.05
CA GLU A 51 14.17 -19.56 1.60
C GLU A 51 14.01 -19.80 0.10
N GLU A 52 15.00 -19.41 -0.70
CA GLU A 52 14.98 -19.64 -2.14
C GLU A 52 15.08 -21.12 -2.50
N THR A 53 15.90 -21.90 -1.79
CA THR A 53 15.92 -23.36 -1.98
C THR A 53 14.61 -24.03 -1.56
N HIS A 54 13.98 -23.58 -0.47
CA HIS A 54 12.66 -24.08 -0.07
C HIS A 54 11.57 -23.72 -1.08
N PHE A 55 11.60 -22.50 -1.61
CA PHE A 55 10.70 -22.05 -2.67
C PHE A 55 10.81 -22.96 -3.90
N HIS A 56 12.02 -23.21 -4.39
CA HIS A 56 12.24 -24.07 -5.56
C HIS A 56 11.75 -25.51 -5.34
N LYS A 57 11.96 -26.07 -4.14
CA LYS A 57 11.45 -27.40 -3.80
C LYS A 57 9.92 -27.46 -3.88
N ILE A 58 9.22 -26.51 -3.25
CA ILE A 58 7.74 -26.46 -3.29
C ILE A 58 7.24 -26.24 -4.73
N ALA A 59 7.83 -25.29 -5.45
CA ALA A 59 7.47 -24.98 -6.84
C ALA A 59 7.71 -26.17 -7.79
N SER A 60 8.70 -27.03 -7.50
CA SER A 60 8.93 -28.26 -8.29
C SER A 60 7.85 -29.33 -8.09
N VAL A 61 7.21 -29.35 -6.93
CA VAL A 61 6.14 -30.32 -6.61
C VAL A 61 4.78 -29.81 -7.07
N ILE A 62 4.53 -28.51 -6.88
CA ILE A 62 3.24 -27.87 -7.18
C ILE A 62 3.48 -26.77 -8.21
N THR A 63 3.55 -27.19 -9.47
CA THR A 63 3.98 -26.35 -10.60
C THR A 63 2.94 -25.32 -11.06
N ASP A 64 1.68 -25.49 -10.66
CA ASP A 64 0.56 -24.61 -11.05
C ASP A 64 0.13 -23.65 -9.92
N CYS A 65 0.85 -23.61 -8.80
CA CYS A 65 0.56 -22.70 -7.69
C CYS A 65 1.15 -21.29 -7.93
N ASP A 66 0.46 -20.27 -7.41
CA ASP A 66 0.94 -18.88 -7.40
C ASP A 66 2.25 -18.76 -6.60
N PRO A 67 3.35 -18.25 -7.21
CA PRO A 67 4.63 -18.02 -6.54
C PRO A 67 4.54 -17.13 -5.29
N ASP A 68 3.70 -16.09 -5.33
CA ASP A 68 3.60 -15.13 -4.23
C ASP A 68 2.96 -15.79 -3.00
N PHE A 69 1.99 -16.68 -3.25
CA PHE A 69 1.36 -17.48 -2.20
C PHE A 69 2.36 -18.44 -1.53
N ILE A 70 3.26 -19.08 -2.30
CA ILE A 70 4.30 -19.94 -1.76
C ILE A 70 5.26 -19.14 -0.88
N ARG A 71 5.67 -17.94 -1.32
CA ARG A 71 6.56 -17.04 -0.56
C ARG A 71 5.91 -16.57 0.74
N GLU A 72 4.64 -16.18 0.70
CA GLU A 72 3.88 -15.78 1.90
C GLU A 72 3.79 -16.93 2.91
N LYS A 73 3.49 -18.15 2.44
CA LYS A 73 3.47 -19.34 3.29
C LYS A 73 4.85 -19.64 3.86
N LEU A 74 5.91 -19.56 3.06
CA LEU A 74 7.27 -19.76 3.54
C LEU A 74 7.65 -18.78 4.64
N ALA A 75 7.35 -17.49 4.48
CA ALA A 75 7.62 -16.48 5.51
C ALA A 75 6.92 -16.77 6.85
N ILE A 76 5.73 -17.38 6.81
CA ILE A 76 4.98 -17.78 8.01
C ILE A 76 5.56 -19.06 8.62
N TYR A 77 5.79 -20.09 7.81
CA TYR A 77 6.14 -21.42 8.29
C TYR A 77 7.63 -21.59 8.60
N SER A 78 8.52 -20.82 7.99
CA SER A 78 9.98 -20.87 8.24
C SER A 78 10.33 -20.55 9.70
N THR A 79 9.49 -19.76 10.37
CA THR A 79 9.68 -19.37 11.78
C THR A 79 9.00 -20.30 12.78
N ILE A 80 8.05 -21.12 12.34
CA ILE A 80 7.16 -21.90 13.23
C ILE A 80 7.45 -23.40 13.16
N VAL A 81 7.88 -23.92 12.01
CA VAL A 81 7.92 -25.36 11.75
C VAL A 81 9.30 -25.79 11.27
N ALA A 82 9.80 -26.91 11.82
CA ALA A 82 11.12 -27.45 11.49
C ALA A 82 11.27 -27.95 10.04
N ASN A 83 10.16 -28.37 9.40
CA ASN A 83 10.12 -28.77 7.99
C ASN A 83 9.00 -28.00 7.24
N PRO A 84 9.27 -26.75 6.83
CA PRO A 84 8.25 -25.89 6.21
C PRO A 84 7.83 -26.41 4.82
N VAL A 85 8.75 -27.00 4.05
CA VAL A 85 8.47 -27.49 2.68
C VAL A 85 7.40 -28.58 2.69
N GLU A 86 7.60 -29.63 3.49
CA GLU A 86 6.66 -30.77 3.55
C GLU A 86 5.29 -30.34 4.08
N THR A 87 5.29 -29.47 5.09
CA THR A 87 4.05 -28.94 5.70
C THR A 87 3.23 -28.14 4.69
N ILE A 88 3.87 -27.22 3.95
CA ILE A 88 3.19 -26.39 2.94
C ILE A 88 2.69 -27.26 1.79
N VAL A 89 3.49 -28.21 1.31
CA VAL A 89 3.08 -29.11 0.22
C VAL A 89 1.85 -29.93 0.62
N ASN A 90 1.87 -30.52 1.81
CA ASN A 90 0.73 -31.31 2.31
C ASN A 90 -0.51 -30.43 2.49
N GLU A 91 -0.37 -29.22 3.06
CA GLU A 91 -1.50 -28.28 3.20
C GLU A 91 -2.14 -27.94 1.85
N ILE A 92 -1.32 -27.65 0.83
CA ILE A 92 -1.82 -27.29 -0.50
C ILE A 92 -2.51 -28.47 -1.19
N LEU A 93 -1.95 -29.67 -1.06
CA LEU A 93 -2.52 -30.90 -1.63
C LEU A 93 -3.82 -31.30 -0.94
N ASP A 94 -3.89 -31.18 0.39
CA ASP A 94 -5.06 -31.54 1.19
C ASP A 94 -6.20 -30.53 1.02
N ALA A 95 -5.89 -29.24 0.96
CA ALA A 95 -6.89 -28.18 0.80
C ALA A 95 -7.59 -28.22 -0.56
N LYS A 96 -6.98 -28.80 -1.61
CA LYS A 96 -7.48 -28.92 -3.00
C LYS A 96 -7.86 -27.61 -3.70
N THR A 97 -7.83 -26.48 -3.00
CA THR A 97 -8.08 -25.14 -3.52
C THR A 97 -6.95 -24.23 -3.07
N TYR A 98 -6.12 -23.82 -4.02
CA TYR A 98 -5.05 -22.84 -3.85
C TYR A 98 -5.03 -21.87 -5.05
N PRO A 99 -4.45 -20.67 -4.89
CA PRO A 99 -4.33 -19.71 -5.98
C PRO A 99 -3.47 -20.30 -7.11
N LYS A 100 -4.01 -20.34 -8.32
CA LYS A 100 -3.29 -20.87 -9.48
C LYS A 100 -2.41 -19.82 -10.13
N ILE A 101 -1.27 -20.24 -10.64
CA ILE A 101 -0.34 -19.40 -11.40
C ILE A 101 -1.01 -18.76 -12.61
N ILE A 102 -1.97 -19.44 -13.26
CA ILE A 102 -2.72 -18.90 -14.39
C ILE A 102 -3.55 -17.68 -13.97
N ASP A 103 -4.18 -17.74 -12.79
CA ASP A 103 -5.01 -16.65 -12.28
C ASP A 103 -4.15 -15.48 -11.83
N PHE A 104 -2.99 -15.77 -11.22
CA PHE A 104 -1.95 -14.79 -10.93
C PHE A 104 -1.44 -14.08 -12.19
N LEU A 105 -1.02 -14.82 -13.21
CA LEU A 105 -0.52 -14.27 -14.46
C LEU A 105 -1.58 -13.44 -15.19
N LYS A 106 -2.85 -13.88 -15.17
CA LYS A 106 -3.97 -13.09 -15.69
C LYS A 106 -4.13 -11.79 -14.92
N LYS A 107 -4.10 -11.82 -13.59
CA LYS A 107 -4.20 -10.62 -12.73
C LYS A 107 -3.04 -9.67 -12.99
N LYS A 108 -1.81 -10.17 -13.05
CA LYS A 108 -0.60 -9.38 -13.32
C LYS A 108 -0.66 -8.73 -14.70
N LYS A 109 -0.96 -9.49 -15.76
CA LYS A 109 -1.11 -8.97 -17.13
C LYS A 109 -2.18 -7.88 -17.21
N LYS A 110 -3.28 -8.03 -16.48
CA LYS A 110 -4.36 -7.02 -16.42
C LYS A 110 -3.90 -5.74 -15.71
N GLN A 111 -3.16 -5.87 -14.60
CA GLN A 111 -2.57 -4.72 -13.91
C GLN A 111 -1.56 -3.99 -14.80
N GLU A 112 -0.69 -4.73 -15.49
CA GLU A 112 0.26 -4.17 -16.46
C GLU A 112 -0.47 -3.42 -17.59
N HIS A 113 -1.56 -3.98 -18.12
CA HIS A 113 -2.38 -3.32 -19.14
C HIS A 113 -3.00 -2.01 -18.63
N ALA A 114 -3.61 -2.03 -17.44
CA ALA A 114 -4.18 -0.83 -16.83
C ALA A 114 -3.10 0.24 -16.58
N GLN A 115 -1.93 -0.17 -16.11
CA GLN A 115 -0.81 0.73 -15.86
C GLN A 115 -0.23 1.31 -17.15
N SER A 116 -0.12 0.50 -18.20
CA SER A 116 0.25 0.97 -19.54
C SER A 116 -0.75 1.99 -20.09
N ALA A 117 -2.05 1.73 -19.94
CA ALA A 117 -3.09 2.66 -20.37
C ALA A 117 -3.06 4.01 -19.60
N LEU A 118 -2.79 3.99 -18.29
CA LEU A 118 -2.63 5.22 -17.49
C LEU A 118 -1.39 6.05 -17.84
N ASN A 119 -0.36 5.38 -18.39
CA ASN A 119 0.88 5.99 -18.84
C ASN A 119 0.85 6.34 -20.33
N LYS A 120 -0.25 6.08 -21.02
CA LYS A 120 -0.40 6.46 -22.43
C LYS A 120 -0.33 7.98 -22.55
N GLU A 121 0.62 8.45 -23.33
CA GLU A 121 0.75 9.86 -23.69
C GLU A 121 -0.09 10.13 -24.92
N TYR A 122 -0.93 11.16 -24.85
CA TYR A 122 -1.65 11.70 -25.99
C TYR A 122 -0.90 12.94 -26.50
N SER A 123 -1.05 13.27 -27.78
CA SER A 123 -0.54 14.54 -28.30
C SER A 123 -1.58 15.65 -28.04
N ILE A 124 -1.13 16.88 -27.81
CA ILE A 124 -2.06 18.01 -27.62
C ILE A 124 -2.89 18.22 -28.89
N GLU A 125 -2.29 18.02 -30.06
CA GLU A 125 -2.97 18.13 -31.35
C GLU A 125 -4.05 17.06 -31.52
N GLU A 126 -3.81 15.82 -31.07
CA GLU A 126 -4.81 14.75 -31.08
C GLU A 126 -6.00 15.09 -30.17
N LEU A 127 -5.72 15.67 -29.00
CA LEU A 127 -6.75 16.13 -28.07
C LEU A 127 -7.62 17.23 -28.69
N CYS A 128 -6.99 18.26 -29.28
CA CYS A 128 -7.70 19.37 -29.94
C CYS A 128 -8.42 18.94 -31.22
N LYS A 129 -7.97 17.89 -31.91
CA LYS A 129 -8.70 17.28 -33.04
C LYS A 129 -9.92 16.50 -32.58
N THR A 130 -9.81 15.78 -31.45
CA THR A 130 -10.92 15.00 -30.91
C THR A 130 -11.99 15.91 -30.31
N TYR A 131 -11.57 16.94 -29.55
CA TYR A 131 -12.46 17.84 -28.85
C TYR A 131 -12.27 19.27 -29.36
N SER A 132 -13.33 19.85 -29.92
CA SER A 132 -13.29 21.20 -30.49
C SER A 132 -12.99 22.29 -29.45
N ASP A 133 -13.38 22.06 -28.18
CA ASP A 133 -12.99 22.88 -27.03
C ASP A 133 -12.73 21.94 -25.84
N PRO A 134 -11.50 21.43 -25.66
CA PRO A 134 -11.20 20.47 -24.61
C PRO A 134 -11.47 21.03 -23.21
N ILE A 135 -11.23 22.33 -23.00
CA ILE A 135 -11.42 23.00 -21.71
C ILE A 135 -12.90 23.01 -21.37
N ALA A 136 -13.76 23.45 -22.29
CA ALA A 136 -15.20 23.46 -22.08
C ALA A 136 -15.77 22.04 -21.94
N PHE A 137 -15.26 21.09 -22.73
CA PHE A 137 -15.72 19.71 -22.71
C PHE A 137 -15.48 19.01 -21.38
N PHE A 138 -14.26 19.09 -20.83
CA PHE A 138 -13.95 18.44 -19.55
C PHE A 138 -14.54 19.18 -18.34
N ASN A 139 -14.80 20.48 -18.45
CA ASN A 139 -15.51 21.23 -17.42
C ASN A 139 -17.04 21.08 -17.46
N ASP A 140 -17.61 20.45 -18.49
CA ASP A 140 -19.05 20.31 -18.61
C ASP A 140 -19.62 19.27 -17.62
N GLN A 141 -20.35 19.77 -16.61
CA GLN A 141 -21.03 18.98 -15.60
C GLN A 141 -22.35 18.38 -16.11
N ARG A 142 -22.86 18.78 -17.27
CA ARG A 142 -24.13 18.26 -17.83
C ARG A 142 -23.94 16.95 -18.59
N ARG A 143 -22.70 16.62 -18.99
CA ARG A 143 -22.35 15.36 -19.65
C ARG A 143 -22.74 14.14 -18.81
N ARG A 144 -23.36 13.15 -19.46
CA ARG A 144 -23.57 11.82 -18.86
C ARG A 144 -22.24 11.07 -18.85
N ARG A 145 -21.92 10.44 -17.72
CA ARG A 145 -20.70 9.66 -17.53
C ARG A 145 -21.05 8.19 -17.31
N SER A 146 -20.26 7.30 -17.91
CA SER A 146 -20.39 5.86 -17.72
C SER A 146 -20.10 5.49 -16.26
N ASP A 147 -20.61 4.35 -15.80
CA ASP A 147 -20.30 3.91 -14.43
C ASP A 147 -18.82 3.52 -14.28
N SER A 148 -18.19 3.00 -15.33
CA SER A 148 -16.75 2.77 -15.40
C SER A 148 -15.96 4.07 -15.20
N TYR A 149 -16.36 5.16 -15.87
CA TYR A 149 -15.76 6.47 -15.69
C TYR A 149 -15.91 6.94 -14.24
N LYS A 150 -17.12 6.85 -13.65
CA LYS A 150 -17.37 7.30 -12.27
C LYS A 150 -16.50 6.54 -11.27
N MET A 151 -16.38 5.22 -11.45
CA MET A 151 -15.53 4.36 -10.63
C MET A 151 -14.06 4.72 -10.76
N CYS A 152 -13.56 4.93 -11.99
CA CYS A 152 -12.18 5.34 -12.24
C CYS A 152 -11.87 6.70 -11.61
N SER A 153 -12.78 7.68 -11.75
CA SER A 153 -12.67 9.00 -11.13
C SER A 153 -12.60 8.94 -9.61
N LEU A 154 -13.45 8.12 -8.98
CA LEU A 154 -13.43 7.91 -7.53
C LEU A 154 -12.11 7.30 -7.05
N ILE A 155 -11.61 6.28 -7.76
CA ILE A 155 -10.33 5.63 -7.44
C ILE A 155 -9.16 6.60 -7.62
N PHE A 156 -9.12 7.35 -8.73
CA PHE A 156 -8.07 8.34 -8.97
C PHE A 156 -8.02 9.39 -7.86
N LEU A 157 -9.16 10.01 -7.53
CA LEU A 157 -9.21 11.04 -6.49
C LEU A 157 -8.91 10.44 -5.11
N GLY A 158 -9.38 9.22 -4.82
CA GLY A 158 -9.04 8.49 -3.59
C GLY A 158 -7.54 8.26 -3.42
N ASN A 159 -6.87 7.84 -4.50
CA ASN A 159 -5.43 7.60 -4.53
C ASN A 159 -4.62 8.90 -4.51
N LYS A 160 -5.15 10.00 -5.08
CA LYS A 160 -4.51 11.32 -5.10
C LYS A 160 -4.65 12.05 -3.75
N PHE A 161 -5.79 11.92 -3.09
CA PHE A 161 -6.14 12.59 -1.83
C PHE A 161 -6.32 11.58 -0.70
N GLN A 162 -5.30 10.75 -0.44
CA GLN A 162 -5.37 9.60 0.48
C GLN A 162 -5.75 9.96 1.92
N HIS A 163 -5.50 11.20 2.34
CA HIS A 163 -5.87 11.70 3.68
C HIS A 163 -7.33 12.14 3.79
N LEU A 164 -8.10 12.13 2.70
CA LEU A 164 -9.51 12.46 2.73
C LEU A 164 -10.37 11.20 2.93
N SER A 165 -11.47 11.36 3.65
CA SER A 165 -12.48 10.33 3.77
C SER A 165 -13.09 10.03 2.38
N PRO A 166 -13.25 8.74 2.01
CA PRO A 166 -13.87 8.37 0.74
C PRO A 166 -15.23 9.02 0.51
N ILE A 167 -16.05 9.15 1.57
CA ILE A 167 -17.37 9.79 1.53
C ILE A 167 -17.24 11.27 1.14
N SER A 168 -16.19 11.95 1.59
CA SER A 168 -15.97 13.37 1.24
C SER A 168 -15.59 13.55 -0.22
N ILE A 169 -14.78 12.64 -0.76
CA ILE A 169 -14.41 12.64 -2.19
C ILE A 169 -15.64 12.34 -3.04
N GLU A 170 -16.42 11.33 -2.67
CA GLU A 170 -17.65 10.94 -3.35
C GLU A 170 -18.67 12.08 -3.36
N ASN A 171 -18.87 12.77 -2.24
CA ASN A 171 -19.75 13.93 -2.18
C ASN A 171 -19.33 15.06 -3.15
N VAL A 172 -18.03 15.31 -3.28
CA VAL A 172 -17.53 16.30 -4.24
C VAL A 172 -17.81 15.85 -5.68
N LEU A 173 -17.51 14.59 -6.01
CA LEU A 173 -17.85 14.02 -7.31
C LEU A 173 -19.35 14.16 -7.62
N ILE A 174 -20.24 13.76 -6.70
CA ILE A 174 -21.69 13.89 -6.88
C ILE A 174 -22.08 15.35 -7.16
N SER A 175 -21.50 16.31 -6.44
CA SER A 175 -21.82 17.74 -6.59
C SER A 175 -21.49 18.31 -7.97
N VAL A 176 -20.51 17.72 -8.68
CA VAL A 176 -20.12 18.11 -10.03
C VAL A 176 -20.52 17.07 -11.09
N ASN A 177 -21.52 16.24 -10.78
CA ASN A 177 -22.00 15.14 -11.64
C ASN A 177 -20.86 14.24 -12.15
N TYR A 178 -19.98 13.86 -11.23
CA TYR A 178 -18.79 13.04 -11.44
C TYR A 178 -17.75 13.63 -12.42
N ALA A 179 -17.82 14.90 -12.80
CA ALA A 179 -16.80 15.55 -13.62
C ALA A 179 -15.43 15.54 -12.94
N LEU A 180 -14.45 14.88 -13.57
CA LEU A 180 -13.15 14.65 -12.93
C LEU A 180 -12.36 15.95 -12.79
N VAL A 181 -12.27 16.76 -13.84
CA VAL A 181 -11.57 18.06 -13.82
C VAL A 181 -12.16 19.00 -12.76
N PRO A 182 -13.47 19.31 -12.77
CA PRO A 182 -14.09 20.14 -11.73
C PRO A 182 -13.91 19.58 -10.31
N ALA A 183 -14.02 18.25 -10.13
CA ALA A 183 -13.81 17.64 -8.82
C ALA A 183 -12.36 17.74 -8.35
N TYR A 184 -11.41 17.51 -9.26
CA TYR A 184 -9.98 17.63 -9.00
C TYR A 184 -9.62 19.06 -8.58
N HIS A 185 -10.12 20.07 -9.29
CA HIS A 185 -9.92 21.48 -8.94
C HIS A 185 -10.55 21.82 -7.60
N SER A 186 -11.81 21.43 -7.38
CA SER A 186 -12.51 21.67 -6.11
C SER A 186 -11.77 21.07 -4.91
N LEU A 187 -11.25 19.84 -5.06
CA LEU A 187 -10.47 19.20 -4.02
C LEU A 187 -9.10 19.87 -3.86
N THR A 188 -8.41 20.19 -4.96
CA THR A 188 -7.10 20.83 -4.89
C THR A 188 -7.19 22.18 -4.21
N GLU A 189 -8.16 23.03 -4.56
CA GLU A 189 -8.41 24.34 -3.96
C GLU A 189 -8.80 24.23 -2.47
N ALA A 190 -9.74 23.33 -2.14
CA ALA A 190 -10.20 23.14 -0.77
C ALA A 190 -9.13 22.53 0.15
N PHE A 191 -8.18 21.79 -0.42
CA PHE A 191 -7.22 20.96 0.31
C PHE A 191 -5.75 21.24 -0.03
N LEU A 192 -5.45 22.44 -0.57
CA LEU A 192 -4.08 22.91 -0.79
C LEU A 192 -3.20 22.61 0.43
N PRO A 193 -1.93 22.18 0.19
CA PRO A 193 -1.14 21.50 1.19
C PRO A 193 -1.06 22.28 2.50
N ARG A 194 -1.35 21.56 3.59
CA ARG A 194 -1.11 21.98 4.98
C ARG A 194 0.30 22.53 5.21
N GLU A 195 1.25 22.35 4.30
CA GLU A 195 2.59 22.95 4.37
C GLU A 195 2.56 24.47 4.50
N ASN A 196 1.59 25.17 3.90
CA ASN A 196 1.44 26.62 4.10
C ASN A 196 0.71 26.98 5.41
N VAL A 197 -0.09 26.07 5.96
CA VAL A 197 -0.83 26.30 7.22
C VAL A 197 0.02 25.93 8.45
N LEU A 198 0.91 24.95 8.32
CA LEU A 198 1.85 24.53 9.38
C LEU A 198 3.10 25.42 9.44
N LYS A 199 3.51 26.06 8.33
CA LYS A 199 4.60 27.06 8.34
C LYS A 199 4.19 28.43 8.88
N MET A 200 2.90 28.71 9.10
CA MET A 200 2.42 29.98 9.66
C MET A 200 2.45 30.08 11.20
N ARG A 201 2.95 29.07 11.93
CA ARG A 201 3.00 29.13 13.41
C ARG A 201 4.26 28.53 14.03
N CYS A 202 5.39 29.17 13.83
CA CYS A 202 6.50 29.16 14.78
C CYS A 202 6.75 30.60 15.25
N GLY A 203 6.14 30.99 16.37
CA GLY A 203 6.43 32.30 16.97
C GLY A 203 5.57 32.70 18.16
N THR A 204 4.32 32.26 18.24
CA THR A 204 3.44 32.63 19.36
C THR A 204 2.63 31.43 19.86
N LYS A 205 2.46 31.37 21.19
CA LYS A 205 1.79 30.33 21.98
C LYS A 205 0.31 30.18 21.61
N LEU A 206 0.04 29.65 20.43
CA LEU A 206 -1.27 29.30 19.88
C LEU A 206 -1.25 27.87 19.35
N SER A 207 -0.44 27.01 19.98
CA SER A 207 -0.53 25.56 19.86
C SER A 207 -1.68 25.07 20.74
N VAL A 208 -2.29 23.94 20.38
CA VAL A 208 -3.40 23.24 21.05
C VAL A 208 -4.82 23.50 20.51
N CYS A 209 -5.25 24.74 20.24
CA CYS A 209 -6.67 24.98 19.89
C CYS A 209 -7.07 24.64 18.43
N PHE A 210 -6.11 24.67 17.49
CA PHE A 210 -6.39 24.32 16.08
C PHE A 210 -6.29 22.81 15.80
N ARG A 211 -5.74 22.03 16.73
CA ARG A 211 -5.62 20.56 16.62
C ARG A 211 -6.97 19.85 16.77
N HIS A 212 -7.94 20.50 17.42
CA HIS A 212 -9.23 19.90 17.76
C HIS A 212 -10.38 20.28 16.83
N LYS A 213 -10.33 21.44 16.15
CA LYS A 213 -11.46 21.92 15.34
C LYS A 213 -11.52 21.36 13.92
N TYR A 214 -10.42 20.77 13.43
CA TYR A 214 -10.34 20.13 12.12
C TYR A 214 -10.12 18.62 12.20
N LYS A 215 -10.47 17.98 13.33
CA LYS A 215 -10.96 16.59 13.34
C LYS A 215 -12.32 16.54 12.62
N SER A 216 -12.43 17.16 11.45
CA SER A 216 -13.61 17.00 10.62
C SER A 216 -13.54 15.58 10.08
N TYR A 217 -14.69 14.91 10.07
CA TYR A 217 -14.97 13.64 9.36
C TYR A 217 -14.43 13.57 7.92
N LYS A 218 -13.92 14.70 7.39
CA LYS A 218 -13.30 14.82 6.06
C LYS A 218 -11.85 14.34 6.01
N TYR A 219 -11.09 14.40 7.11
CA TYR A 219 -9.69 13.95 7.13
C TYR A 219 -9.51 12.68 7.95
N LEU A 220 -8.70 11.78 7.41
CA LEU A 220 -8.31 10.55 8.08
C LEU A 220 -6.98 10.74 8.83
N ASN A 221 -6.85 10.06 9.98
CA ASN A 221 -5.62 10.07 10.76
C ASN A 221 -4.50 9.28 10.09
N LYS A 222 -4.86 8.31 9.24
CA LYS A 222 -3.95 7.52 8.41
C LYS A 222 -4.39 7.67 6.94
N PRO A 223 -3.45 7.70 5.98
CA PRO A 223 -3.83 7.65 4.58
C PRO A 223 -4.61 6.37 4.29
N ASN A 224 -5.57 6.44 3.36
CA ASN A 224 -6.21 5.25 2.81
C ASN A 224 -5.19 4.43 2.00
N ASP A 225 -5.38 3.12 1.99
CA ASP A 225 -4.64 2.24 1.08
C ASP A 225 -4.91 2.61 -0.37
N VAL A 226 -3.84 2.52 -1.19
CA VAL A 226 -3.94 2.74 -2.63
C VAL A 226 -4.80 1.65 -3.24
N LYS A 227 -5.91 2.04 -3.86
CA LYS A 227 -6.81 1.11 -4.52
C LYS A 227 -6.34 0.86 -5.95
N PRO A 228 -6.30 -0.39 -6.42
CA PRO A 228 -6.01 -0.68 -7.82
C PRO A 228 -7.14 -0.14 -8.70
N TYR A 229 -6.80 0.26 -9.92
CA TYR A 229 -7.78 0.62 -10.94
C TYR A 229 -8.55 -0.61 -11.43
N PRO A 230 -9.78 -0.43 -11.93
CA PRO A 230 -10.53 -1.52 -12.55
C PRO A 230 -9.85 -1.99 -13.83
N GLU A 231 -10.14 -3.23 -14.23
CA GLU A 231 -9.53 -3.87 -15.40
C GLU A 231 -9.80 -3.10 -16.70
N ASN A 232 -11.03 -2.58 -16.83
CA ASN A 232 -11.45 -1.81 -17.99
C ASN A 232 -11.48 -0.33 -17.60
N LEU A 233 -10.44 0.40 -18.02
CA LEU A 233 -10.39 1.84 -17.88
C LEU A 233 -11.25 2.50 -18.96
N ASP A 234 -11.98 3.52 -18.56
CA ASP A 234 -12.79 4.31 -19.48
C ASP A 234 -11.90 5.26 -20.30
N GLU A 235 -12.11 5.33 -21.62
CA GLU A 235 -11.27 6.15 -22.51
C GLU A 235 -11.43 7.65 -22.27
N ASP A 236 -12.65 8.12 -21.98
CA ASP A 236 -12.90 9.52 -21.66
C ASP A 236 -12.21 9.88 -20.34
N PHE A 237 -12.20 8.96 -19.36
CA PHE A 237 -11.44 9.12 -18.12
C PHE A 237 -9.94 9.25 -18.38
N LEU A 238 -9.36 8.40 -19.23
CA LEU A 238 -7.92 8.45 -19.56
C LEU A 238 -7.52 9.78 -20.22
N ARG A 239 -8.33 10.25 -21.16
CA ARG A 239 -8.09 11.54 -21.86
C ARG A 239 -8.24 12.72 -20.91
N GLU A 240 -9.24 12.71 -20.03
CA GLU A 240 -9.44 13.75 -19.03
C GLU A 240 -8.33 13.75 -17.96
N LEU A 241 -7.86 12.56 -17.56
CA LEU A 241 -6.70 12.43 -16.67
C LEU A 241 -5.42 12.99 -17.31
N TRP A 242 -5.21 12.70 -18.59
CA TRP A 242 -4.09 13.27 -19.34
C TRP A 242 -4.23 14.80 -19.47
N PHE A 243 -5.45 15.30 -19.68
CA PHE A 243 -5.75 16.73 -19.68
C PHE A 243 -5.37 17.38 -18.34
N ILE A 244 -5.75 16.80 -17.18
CA ILE A 244 -5.36 17.33 -15.86
C ILE A 244 -3.84 17.46 -15.70
N LYS A 245 -3.08 16.49 -16.21
CA LYS A 245 -1.60 16.55 -16.15
C LYS A 245 -1.01 17.64 -17.03
N ASN A 246 -1.69 18.02 -18.12
CA ASN A 246 -1.20 18.93 -19.16
C ASN A 246 -2.05 20.19 -19.33
N GLU A 247 -2.88 20.50 -18.34
CA GLU A 247 -3.96 21.49 -18.47
C GLU A 247 -3.41 22.87 -18.87
N SER A 248 -2.31 23.30 -18.25
CA SER A 248 -1.62 24.55 -18.58
C SER A 248 -1.15 24.58 -20.04
N SER A 249 -0.50 23.51 -20.51
CA SER A 249 0.00 23.40 -21.88
C SER A 249 -1.13 23.42 -22.92
N VAL A 250 -2.20 22.66 -22.66
CA VAL A 250 -3.40 22.62 -23.52
C VAL A 250 -4.06 23.99 -23.55
N THR A 251 -4.19 24.64 -22.40
CA THR A 251 -4.81 25.96 -22.28
C THR A 251 -4.02 27.01 -23.07
N THR A 252 -2.69 27.05 -22.92
CA THR A 252 -1.83 27.99 -23.66
C THR A 252 -1.95 27.79 -25.18
N LEU A 253 -1.84 26.56 -25.68
CA LEU A 253 -1.91 26.28 -27.12
C LEU A 253 -3.31 26.53 -27.71
N PHE A 254 -4.36 26.17 -26.98
CA PHE A 254 -5.73 26.43 -27.42
C PHE A 254 -6.01 27.92 -27.58
N PHE A 255 -5.54 28.75 -26.65
CA PHE A 255 -5.68 30.20 -26.77
C PHE A 255 -4.86 30.76 -27.93
N GLN A 256 -3.62 30.28 -28.15
CA GLN A 256 -2.80 30.69 -29.29
C GLN A 256 -3.50 30.40 -30.63
N GLN A 257 -4.14 29.24 -30.78
CA GLN A 257 -4.86 28.85 -32.00
C GLN A 257 -6.10 29.71 -32.27
N LYS A 258 -6.79 30.22 -31.23
CA LYS A 258 -7.96 31.10 -31.39
C LYS A 258 -7.60 32.56 -31.71
N THR A 259 -6.37 32.98 -31.45
CA THR A 259 -5.88 34.35 -31.76
C THR A 259 -5.32 34.52 -33.17
N LEU A 260 -5.14 33.45 -33.93
CA LEU A 260 -4.68 33.46 -35.32
C LEU A 260 -5.87 33.35 -36.29
#